data_AF-A0A2V9S0R6-F1
#
_entry.id   AF-A0A2V9S0R6-F1
#
_cell.length_a   1.000
_cell.length_b   1.000
_cell.length_c   1.000
_cell.angle_alpha   90.00
_cell.angle_beta   90.00
_cell.angle_gamma   90.00
#
_symmetry.space_group_name_H-M   'P 1'
#
loop_
_entity.id
_entity.type
_entity.pdbx_description
1 polymer ?
#
loop_
_entity_poly.entity_id
_entity_poly.type
_entity_poly.pdbx_seq_one_letter_code
_entity_poly.pdbx_strand_id
1 'polypeptide(L)'
;MSTRTALVICGTTLLLLAHAAGQNVVFPKMDHLKNNETFHSAKLSATEIKQISEEIEATAFDTPDSWESELRVRRVLLGEAPGLVLQGTKLLCGATGNCQTWVLRRADDHWLSLFKNQAPIASGFGFDEKTTNGIQRFVVAANSSAADSKYVVYDFDGKFYRESACYSRHDESGEKPHIQQVSCK
;
A
#
# COMPACT_ATOMS: atom_id res chain seq x y z
N MET A 1 -29.33 31.50 63.49
CA MET A 1 -28.23 32.36 62.99
C MET A 1 -27.25 31.43 62.30
N SER A 2 -27.40 31.11 61.01
CA SER A 2 -27.04 31.92 59.83
C SER A 2 -25.60 32.42 59.88
N THR A 3 -24.68 31.72 59.20
CA THR A 3 -23.92 32.30 58.07
C THR A 3 -23.28 31.20 57.24
N ARG A 4 -23.56 31.23 55.93
CA ARG A 4 -22.90 30.49 54.85
C ARG A 4 -21.52 31.12 54.58
N THR A 5 -20.55 30.31 54.16
CA THR A 5 -19.42 30.80 53.36
C THR A 5 -19.11 29.75 52.30
N ALA A 6 -19.13 30.19 51.04
CA ALA A 6 -18.86 29.43 49.84
C ALA A 6 -17.39 29.63 49.40
N LEU A 7 -17.09 29.12 48.20
CA LEU A 7 -15.89 29.35 47.35
C LEU A 7 -14.69 28.41 47.65
N VAL A 8 -13.96 27.82 46.69
CA VAL A 8 -13.79 28.01 45.22
C VAL A 8 -13.43 26.65 44.60
N ILE A 9 -14.00 26.33 43.45
CA ILE A 9 -13.56 25.25 42.54
C ILE A 9 -12.35 25.77 41.76
N CYS A 10 -11.17 25.18 41.95
CA CYS A 10 -9.99 25.48 41.12
C CYS A 10 -9.83 24.39 40.07
N GLY A 11 -10.32 24.65 38.86
CA GLY A 11 -10.13 23.78 37.70
C GLY A 11 -8.75 24.03 37.10
N THR A 12 -7.90 23.00 37.11
CA THR A 12 -6.68 22.98 36.29
C THR A 12 -6.99 22.31 34.96
N THR A 13 -7.26 23.13 33.96
CA THR A 13 -7.36 22.73 32.56
C THR A 13 -5.95 22.44 32.04
N LEU A 14 -5.60 21.16 31.87
CA LEU A 14 -4.34 20.75 31.25
C LEU A 14 -4.44 21.00 29.73
N LEU A 15 -3.84 22.09 29.27
CA LEU A 15 -3.63 22.36 27.84
C LEU A 15 -2.59 21.37 27.30
N LEU A 16 -3.07 20.28 26.69
CA LEU A 16 -2.25 19.42 25.83
C LEU A 16 -1.89 20.19 24.57
N LEU A 17 -0.73 20.85 24.58
CA LEU A 17 -0.07 21.33 23.37
C LEU A 17 0.39 20.12 22.56
N ALA A 18 -0.48 19.66 21.65
CA ALA A 18 -0.12 18.71 20.61
C ALA A 18 0.97 19.35 19.73
N HIS A 19 2.23 19.03 20.04
CA HIS A 19 3.34 19.33 19.15
C HIS A 19 3.17 18.45 17.93
N ALA A 20 2.63 19.02 16.85
CA ALA A 20 2.75 18.46 15.52
C ALA A 20 4.22 18.54 15.10
N ALA A 21 5.04 17.65 15.66
CA ALA A 21 6.36 17.38 15.11
C ALA A 21 6.11 16.88 13.69
N GLY A 22 6.45 17.71 12.70
CA GLY A 22 6.42 17.31 11.30
C GLY A 22 7.31 16.08 11.14
N GLN A 23 6.70 14.91 11.09
CA GLN A 23 7.42 13.68 10.79
C GLN A 23 7.94 13.85 9.37
N ASN A 24 9.26 13.83 9.20
CA ASN A 24 9.86 13.71 7.87
C ASN A 24 9.49 12.32 7.36
N VAL A 25 8.38 12.24 6.61
CA VAL A 25 7.92 11.00 6.00
C VAL A 25 8.85 10.70 4.83
N VAL A 26 9.61 9.61 4.95
CA VAL A 26 10.45 9.10 3.88
C VAL A 26 9.77 7.86 3.32
N PHE A 27 9.33 7.93 2.07
CA PHE A 27 8.79 6.77 1.38
C PHE A 27 9.92 5.88 0.86
N PRO A 28 9.72 4.55 0.78
CA PRO A 28 10.66 3.70 0.08
C PRO A 28 10.77 4.13 -1.38
N LYS A 29 11.85 3.72 -2.05
CA LYS A 29 11.96 3.93 -3.49
C LYS A 29 10.79 3.24 -4.19
N MET A 30 9.98 4.02 -4.90
CA MET A 30 8.90 3.48 -5.72
C MET A 30 9.51 2.78 -6.94
N ASP A 31 9.03 1.57 -7.20
CA ASP A 31 9.42 0.72 -8.32
C ASP A 31 8.19 0.27 -9.11
N HIS A 32 8.42 -0.26 -10.30
CA HIS A 32 7.43 -0.91 -11.14
C HIS A 32 8.02 -2.22 -11.70
N LEU A 33 7.14 -3.15 -12.04
CA LEU A 33 7.58 -4.40 -12.65
C LEU A 33 7.91 -4.18 -14.13
N LYS A 34 9.00 -4.79 -14.56
CA LYS A 34 9.56 -4.67 -15.92
C LYS A 34 8.96 -5.74 -16.82
N ASN A 35 9.06 -5.52 -18.13
CA ASN A 35 8.50 -6.43 -19.14
C ASN A 35 9.06 -7.86 -19.09
N ASN A 36 10.29 -8.04 -18.62
CA ASN A 36 10.91 -9.36 -18.50
C ASN A 36 10.55 -10.09 -17.20
N GLU A 37 9.81 -9.46 -16.29
CA GLU A 37 9.39 -10.04 -15.01
C GLU A 37 8.06 -10.77 -15.21
N THR A 38 8.13 -11.95 -15.79
CA THR A 38 7.01 -12.81 -16.13
C THR A 38 6.86 -13.96 -15.14
N PHE A 39 5.73 -14.66 -15.15
CA PHE A 39 5.54 -15.92 -14.41
C PHE A 39 6.67 -16.93 -14.66
N HIS A 40 7.13 -17.04 -15.92
CA HIS A 40 8.24 -17.91 -16.30
C HIS A 40 9.56 -17.47 -15.64
N SER A 41 9.89 -16.17 -15.69
CA SER A 41 11.10 -15.64 -15.05
C SER A 41 11.09 -15.82 -13.53
N ALA A 42 9.89 -15.76 -12.93
CA ALA A 42 9.66 -16.04 -11.53
C ALA A 42 9.68 -17.55 -11.20
N LYS A 43 9.93 -18.43 -12.18
CA LYS A 43 9.98 -19.89 -12.00
C LYS A 43 8.73 -20.42 -11.31
N LEU A 44 7.55 -19.94 -11.73
CA LEU A 44 6.27 -20.43 -11.25
C LEU A 44 5.81 -21.58 -12.14
N SER A 45 5.35 -22.66 -11.51
CA SER A 45 4.77 -23.81 -12.21
C SER A 45 3.38 -23.48 -12.77
N ALA A 46 2.91 -24.24 -13.75
CA ALA A 46 1.56 -24.06 -14.30
C ALA A 46 0.46 -24.14 -13.22
N THR A 47 0.63 -25.02 -12.22
CA THR A 47 -0.29 -25.11 -11.08
C THR A 47 -0.28 -23.84 -10.23
N GLU A 48 0.89 -23.29 -9.92
CA GLU A 48 0.99 -22.01 -9.19
C GLU A 48 0.39 -20.86 -9.99
N ILE A 49 0.63 -20.80 -11.31
CA ILE A 49 0.07 -19.74 -12.16
C ILE A 49 -1.46 -19.77 -12.15
N LYS A 50 -2.04 -20.96 -12.29
CA LYS A 50 -3.50 -21.15 -12.22
C LYS A 50 -4.03 -20.71 -10.86
N GLN A 51 -3.41 -21.16 -9.77
CA GLN A 51 -3.81 -20.77 -8.42
C GLN A 51 -3.74 -19.25 -8.21
N ILE A 52 -2.63 -18.62 -8.62
CA ILE A 52 -2.44 -17.19 -8.47
C ILE A 52 -3.52 -16.43 -9.25
N SER A 53 -3.84 -16.88 -10.46
CA SER A 53 -4.88 -16.27 -11.30
C SER A 53 -6.26 -16.34 -10.64
N GLU A 54 -6.63 -17.51 -10.10
CA GLU A 54 -7.89 -17.70 -9.36
C GLU A 54 -7.95 -16.83 -8.09
N GLU A 55 -6.84 -16.74 -7.35
CA GLU A 55 -6.74 -15.97 -6.11
C GLU A 55 -6.91 -14.46 -6.35
N ILE A 56 -6.33 -13.91 -7.43
CA ILE A 56 -6.39 -12.46 -7.70
C ILE A 56 -7.66 -12.04 -8.42
N GLU A 57 -8.33 -12.93 -9.17
CA GLU A 57 -9.52 -12.61 -9.97
C GLU A 57 -10.62 -11.98 -9.13
N ALA A 58 -10.87 -12.49 -7.92
CA ALA A 58 -11.87 -11.95 -7.00
C ALA A 58 -11.60 -10.51 -6.52
N THR A 59 -10.37 -10.04 -6.69
CA THR A 59 -9.92 -8.70 -6.29
C THR A 59 -9.49 -7.85 -7.47
N ALA A 60 -9.61 -8.37 -8.70
CA ALA A 60 -9.37 -7.63 -9.91
C ALA A 60 -10.56 -6.72 -10.24
N PHE A 61 -10.29 -5.58 -10.87
CA PHE A 61 -11.38 -4.71 -11.33
C PHE A 61 -11.93 -5.13 -12.70
N ASP A 62 -11.18 -5.96 -13.43
CA ASP A 62 -11.54 -6.54 -14.72
C ASP A 62 -10.81 -7.89 -14.89
N THR A 63 -11.23 -8.70 -15.87
CA THR A 63 -10.67 -10.04 -16.12
C THR A 63 -10.11 -10.10 -17.55
N PRO A 64 -8.78 -10.23 -17.72
CA PRO A 64 -8.17 -10.35 -19.05
C PRO A 64 -8.37 -11.73 -19.66
N ASP A 65 -8.31 -11.82 -20.99
CA ASP A 65 -8.31 -13.09 -21.71
C ASP A 65 -7.10 -13.98 -21.34
N SER A 66 -5.99 -13.37 -20.91
CA SER A 66 -4.78 -14.07 -20.45
C SER A 66 -4.08 -13.30 -19.34
N TRP A 67 -4.17 -13.82 -18.11
CA TRP A 67 -3.43 -13.33 -16.94
C TRP A 67 -1.92 -13.32 -17.15
N GLU A 68 -1.38 -14.34 -17.83
CA GLU A 68 0.05 -14.44 -18.14
C GLU A 68 0.54 -13.31 -19.05
N SER A 69 -0.30 -12.86 -19.98
CA SER A 69 0.03 -11.74 -20.87
C SER A 69 -0.12 -10.39 -20.17
N GLU A 70 -1.14 -10.26 -19.32
CA GLU A 70 -1.54 -9.03 -18.65
C GLU A 70 -0.65 -8.70 -17.45
N LEU A 71 -0.11 -9.70 -16.74
CA LEU A 71 0.62 -9.48 -15.50
C LEU A 71 2.13 -9.54 -15.67
N ARG A 72 2.81 -8.71 -14.89
CA ARG A 72 4.20 -8.94 -14.48
C ARG A 72 4.25 -9.43 -13.06
N VAL A 73 5.26 -10.24 -12.75
CA VAL A 73 5.41 -10.94 -11.48
C VAL A 73 6.87 -10.97 -11.05
N ARG A 74 7.12 -10.60 -9.80
CA ARG A 74 8.44 -10.68 -9.16
C ARG A 74 8.34 -11.41 -7.84
N ARG A 75 9.29 -12.33 -7.58
CA ARG A 75 9.50 -12.89 -6.25
C ARG A 75 10.13 -11.84 -5.33
N VAL A 76 9.59 -11.71 -4.13
CA VAL A 76 10.09 -10.81 -3.09
C VAL A 76 10.21 -11.54 -1.77
N LEU A 77 10.95 -10.95 -0.84
CA LEU A 77 10.87 -11.30 0.58
C LEU A 77 9.99 -10.26 1.25
N LEU A 78 9.02 -10.71 2.04
CA LEU A 78 8.09 -9.89 2.82
C LEU A 78 8.52 -9.95 4.28
N GLY A 79 9.67 -9.38 4.60
CA GLY A 79 10.41 -9.74 5.82
C GLY A 79 11.11 -11.09 5.62
N GLU A 80 10.79 -12.08 6.45
CA GLU A 80 11.36 -13.43 6.33
C GLU A 80 10.50 -14.37 5.46
N ALA A 81 9.29 -13.96 5.09
CA ALA A 81 8.35 -14.78 4.33
C ALA A 81 8.54 -14.63 2.81
N PRO A 82 8.52 -15.73 2.03
CA PRO A 82 8.47 -15.64 0.57
C PRO A 82 7.17 -14.99 0.09
N GLY A 83 7.29 -14.06 -0.85
CA GLY A 83 6.17 -13.36 -1.46
C GLY A 83 6.29 -13.21 -2.96
N LEU A 84 5.19 -12.75 -3.55
CA LEU A 84 5.13 -12.25 -4.92
C LEU A 84 4.56 -10.84 -4.91
N VAL A 85 5.07 -10.01 -5.82
CA VAL A 85 4.35 -8.82 -6.27
C VAL A 85 3.89 -9.07 -7.69
N LEU A 86 2.64 -8.73 -7.98
CA LEU A 86 2.08 -8.76 -9.32
C LEU A 86 1.61 -7.36 -9.70
N GLN A 87 1.76 -7.00 -10.97
CA GLN A 87 1.33 -5.71 -11.49
C GLN A 87 0.71 -5.90 -12.87
N GLY A 88 -0.43 -5.26 -13.10
CA GLY A 88 -1.06 -5.14 -14.42
C GLY A 88 -0.19 -4.41 -15.44
N THR A 89 -0.51 -4.56 -16.73
CA THR A 89 0.27 -3.93 -17.80
C THR A 89 -0.56 -3.21 -18.85
N LYS A 90 -1.82 -3.60 -19.05
CA LYS A 90 -2.69 -3.02 -20.07
C LYS A 90 -4.12 -2.89 -19.53
N LEU A 91 -4.90 -3.98 -19.57
CA LEU A 91 -6.32 -3.96 -19.18
C LEU A 91 -6.46 -3.50 -17.72
N LEU A 92 -5.52 -3.92 -16.88
CA LEU A 92 -5.51 -3.63 -15.46
C LEU A 92 -4.82 -2.28 -15.14
N CYS A 93 -4.65 -1.41 -16.14
CA CYS A 93 -4.07 -0.08 -16.00
C CYS A 93 -5.00 1.02 -16.50
N GLY A 94 -5.02 2.13 -15.78
CA GLY A 94 -5.69 3.36 -16.21
C GLY A 94 -4.80 4.22 -17.12
N ALA A 95 -5.41 5.22 -17.76
CA ALA A 95 -4.73 6.13 -18.69
C ALA A 95 -3.55 6.92 -18.09
N THR A 96 -3.52 7.08 -16.76
CA THR A 96 -2.46 7.80 -16.02
C THR A 96 -1.27 6.91 -15.65
N GLY A 97 -1.23 5.68 -16.15
CA GLY A 97 -0.17 4.70 -15.85
C GLY A 97 -0.29 4.06 -14.48
N ASN A 98 -1.42 4.23 -13.79
CA ASN A 98 -1.70 3.52 -12.56
C ASN A 98 -2.23 2.12 -12.89
N CYS A 99 -1.56 1.07 -12.42
CA CYS A 99 -1.88 -0.32 -12.68
C CYS A 99 -2.25 -1.05 -11.39
N GLN A 100 -3.21 -1.97 -11.48
CA GLN A 100 -3.58 -2.80 -10.35
C GLN A 100 -2.38 -3.64 -9.89
N THR A 101 -2.10 -3.62 -8.59
CA THR A 101 -0.89 -4.19 -8.00
C THR A 101 -1.25 -5.06 -6.80
N TRP A 102 -0.82 -6.31 -6.82
CA TRP A 102 -1.04 -7.27 -5.74
C TRP A 102 0.24 -7.62 -5.03
N VAL A 103 0.08 -8.02 -3.76
CA VAL A 103 1.11 -8.70 -3.00
C VAL A 103 0.52 -10.01 -2.50
N LEU A 104 1.19 -11.11 -2.79
CA LEU A 104 0.81 -12.45 -2.35
C LEU A 104 1.89 -12.98 -1.41
N ARG A 105 1.47 -13.74 -0.41
CA ARG A 105 2.38 -14.52 0.43
C ARG A 105 2.19 -16.01 0.17
N ARG A 106 3.23 -16.80 0.41
CA ARG A 106 3.07 -18.26 0.46
C ARG A 106 2.68 -18.70 1.87
N ALA A 107 1.62 -19.50 1.99
CA ALA A 107 1.20 -20.14 3.24
C ALA A 107 0.67 -21.54 2.93
N ASP A 108 1.15 -22.56 3.64
CA ASP A 108 0.77 -23.97 3.43
C ASP A 108 0.79 -24.41 1.96
N ASP A 109 1.86 -24.04 1.25
CA ASP A 109 2.04 -24.24 -0.21
C ASP A 109 1.04 -23.55 -1.14
N HIS A 110 0.24 -22.62 -0.61
CA HIS A 110 -0.70 -21.81 -1.37
C HIS A 110 -0.22 -20.36 -1.46
N TRP A 111 -0.44 -19.75 -2.62
CA TRP A 111 -0.31 -18.31 -2.80
C TRP A 111 -1.62 -17.64 -2.39
N LEU A 112 -1.54 -16.73 -1.42
CA LEU A 112 -2.70 -16.01 -0.88
C LEU A 112 -2.51 -14.51 -1.09
N SER A 113 -3.54 -13.85 -1.62
CA SER A 113 -3.59 -12.40 -1.75
C SER A 113 -3.60 -11.76 -0.38
N LEU A 114 -2.79 -10.73 -0.20
CA LEU A 114 -2.81 -9.92 1.00
C LEU A 114 -3.88 -8.83 0.94
N PHE A 115 -4.70 -8.77 -0.11
CA PHE A 115 -5.82 -7.83 -0.20
C PHE A 115 -7.15 -8.59 -0.13
N LYS A 116 -8.02 -8.17 0.80
CA LYS A 116 -9.35 -8.76 0.98
C LYS A 116 -10.34 -8.29 -0.08
N ASN A 117 -10.24 -7.01 -0.43
CA ASN A 117 -11.08 -6.35 -1.42
C ASN A 117 -10.24 -6.12 -2.68
N GLN A 118 -10.71 -5.26 -3.58
CA GLN A 118 -9.96 -4.82 -4.73
C GLN A 118 -8.52 -4.42 -4.37
N ALA A 119 -7.55 -4.94 -5.11
CA ALA A 119 -6.14 -4.60 -4.94
C ALA A 119 -5.87 -3.15 -5.41
N PRO A 120 -4.88 -2.45 -4.82
CA PRO A 120 -4.63 -1.04 -5.12
C PRO A 120 -4.24 -0.81 -6.59
N ILE A 121 -4.67 0.33 -7.13
CA ILE A 121 -4.31 0.80 -8.47
C ILE A 121 -3.23 1.88 -8.32
N ALA A 122 -2.02 1.57 -8.76
CA ALA A 122 -0.81 2.30 -8.41
C ALA A 122 0.13 2.51 -9.60
N SER A 123 0.75 3.69 -9.71
CA SER A 123 1.84 3.96 -10.67
C SER A 123 3.17 3.35 -10.23
N GLY A 124 3.33 3.08 -8.93
CA GLY A 124 4.50 2.41 -8.39
C GLY A 124 4.26 1.92 -6.98
N PHE A 125 5.16 1.06 -6.51
CA PHE A 125 5.08 0.46 -5.18
C PHE A 125 6.44 0.33 -4.53
N GLY A 126 6.47 0.13 -3.22
CA GLY A 126 7.67 -0.19 -2.46
C GLY A 126 7.33 -0.87 -1.15
N PHE A 127 8.35 -1.46 -0.53
CA PHE A 127 8.27 -2.00 0.83
C PHE A 127 9.09 -1.14 1.76
N ASP A 128 8.46 -0.70 2.85
CA ASP A 128 9.15 -0.01 3.94
C ASP A 128 9.95 -1.04 4.76
N GLU A 129 11.01 -0.60 5.44
CA GLU A 129 11.79 -1.43 6.36
C GLU A 129 10.96 -1.86 7.58
N LYS A 130 9.94 -1.06 7.93
CA LYS A 130 9.05 -1.40 9.03
C LYS A 130 8.18 -2.62 8.68
N THR A 131 8.15 -3.59 9.60
CA THR A 131 7.25 -4.75 9.54
C THR A 131 6.11 -4.66 10.53
N THR A 132 4.94 -5.16 10.18
CA THR A 132 3.80 -5.39 11.08
C THR A 132 3.37 -6.85 10.96
N ASN A 133 3.28 -7.56 12.09
CA ASN A 133 2.97 -9.00 12.10
C ASN A 133 3.89 -9.82 11.17
N GLY A 134 5.19 -9.48 11.15
CA GLY A 134 6.22 -10.20 10.39
C GLY A 134 6.28 -9.90 8.89
N ILE A 135 5.35 -9.12 8.36
CA ILE A 135 5.29 -8.73 6.95
C ILE A 135 5.67 -7.24 6.82
N GLN A 136 6.54 -6.92 5.86
CA GLN A 136 6.91 -5.54 5.56
C GLN A 136 5.69 -4.72 5.18
N ARG A 137 5.65 -3.46 5.63
CA ARG A 137 4.64 -2.51 5.21
C ARG A 137 4.76 -2.24 3.71
N PHE A 138 3.62 -2.27 3.05
CA PHE A 138 3.53 -2.02 1.62
C PHE A 138 3.11 -0.57 1.38
N VAL A 139 3.79 0.11 0.46
CA VAL A 139 3.51 1.50 0.11
C VAL A 139 3.26 1.56 -1.39
N VAL A 140 2.16 2.20 -1.78
CA VAL A 140 1.88 2.47 -3.19
C VAL A 140 1.84 3.97 -3.44
N ALA A 141 2.24 4.37 -4.64
CA ALA A 141 2.00 5.68 -5.20
C ALA A 141 0.99 5.57 -6.34
N ALA A 142 0.08 6.53 -6.45
CA ALA A 142 -0.84 6.67 -7.57
C ALA A 142 -0.80 8.10 -8.09
N ASN A 143 -0.60 8.25 -9.39
CA ASN A 143 -0.61 9.55 -10.05
C ASN A 143 -2.04 10.07 -10.10
N SER A 144 -2.28 11.27 -9.58
CA SER A 144 -3.54 12.00 -9.73
C SER A 144 -3.45 13.13 -10.75
N SER A 145 -2.25 13.62 -11.04
CA SER A 145 -1.93 14.58 -12.11
C SER A 145 -0.47 14.38 -12.54
N ALA A 146 0.05 15.27 -13.40
CA ALA A 146 1.48 15.29 -13.73
C ALA A 146 2.39 15.71 -12.55
N ALA A 147 1.86 16.50 -11.61
CA ALA A 147 2.59 17.03 -10.46
C ALA A 147 2.12 16.44 -9.11
N ASP A 148 0.98 15.75 -9.10
CA ASP A 148 0.35 15.26 -7.88
C ASP A 148 0.31 13.74 -7.84
N SER A 149 0.85 13.19 -6.74
CA SER A 149 0.74 11.78 -6.41
C SER A 149 0.10 11.59 -5.04
N LYS A 150 -0.63 10.48 -4.90
CA LYS A 150 -1.12 10.01 -3.61
C LYS A 150 -0.35 8.78 -3.19
N TYR A 151 0.06 8.75 -1.94
CA TYR A 151 0.71 7.60 -1.33
C TYR A 151 -0.25 6.96 -0.34
N VAL A 152 -0.37 5.63 -0.40
CA VAL A 152 -1.15 4.85 0.57
C VAL A 152 -0.22 3.85 1.22
N VAL A 153 -0.27 3.82 2.56
CA VAL A 153 0.55 2.95 3.39
C VAL A 153 -0.32 1.83 3.94
N TYR A 154 0.08 0.60 3.66
CA TYR A 154 -0.62 -0.61 4.08
C TYR A 154 0.17 -1.35 5.16
N ASP A 155 -0.45 -1.51 6.33
CA ASP A 155 0.07 -2.36 7.41
C ASP A 155 -0.65 -3.72 7.36
N PHE A 156 0.09 -4.79 7.58
CA PHE A 156 -0.45 -6.15 7.60
C PHE A 156 -1.08 -6.47 8.96
N ASP A 157 -2.37 -6.81 8.98
CA ASP A 157 -3.16 -7.06 10.21
C ASP A 157 -3.02 -8.50 10.75
N GLY A 158 -2.17 -9.33 10.12
CA GLY A 158 -2.04 -10.77 10.40
C GLY A 158 -2.76 -11.65 9.37
N LYS A 159 -3.67 -11.07 8.57
CA LYS A 159 -4.36 -11.76 7.47
C LYS A 159 -4.33 -10.98 6.17
N PHE A 160 -4.54 -9.67 6.21
CA PHE A 160 -4.59 -8.78 5.05
C PHE A 160 -3.87 -7.46 5.31
N TYR A 161 -3.45 -6.80 4.25
CA TYR A 161 -3.07 -5.41 4.26
C TYR A 161 -4.29 -4.51 4.52
N ARG A 162 -4.09 -3.53 5.40
CA ARG A 162 -5.05 -2.49 5.77
C ARG A 162 -4.41 -1.12 5.58
N GLU A 163 -5.17 -0.21 5.01
CA GLU A 163 -4.77 1.19 4.92
C GLU A 163 -4.55 1.74 6.33
N SER A 164 -3.36 2.29 6.55
CA SER A 164 -2.91 2.80 7.85
C SER A 164 -2.65 4.31 7.80
N ALA A 165 -2.23 4.83 6.64
CA ALA A 165 -2.03 6.25 6.42
C ALA A 165 -2.07 6.57 4.92
N CYS A 166 -2.48 7.80 4.60
CA CYS A 166 -2.47 8.33 3.25
C CYS A 166 -1.80 9.69 3.20
N TYR A 167 -1.13 9.99 2.10
CA TYR A 167 -0.42 11.24 1.91
C TYR A 167 -0.66 11.79 0.50
N SER A 168 -0.77 13.10 0.37
CA SER A 168 -0.58 13.79 -0.90
C SER A 168 0.88 14.24 -1.02
N ARG A 169 1.43 14.10 -2.22
CA ARG A 169 2.72 14.64 -2.61
C ARG A 169 2.52 15.53 -3.82
N HIS A 170 2.96 16.78 -3.69
CA HIS A 170 3.02 17.73 -4.79
C HIS A 170 4.49 17.98 -5.15
N ASP A 171 4.83 17.78 -6.43
CA ASP A 171 6.17 17.99 -6.97
C ASP A 171 6.17 19.28 -7.80
N GLU A 172 6.86 20.33 -7.31
CA GLU A 172 7.12 21.56 -8.07
C GLU A 172 8.56 21.58 -8.59
N SER A 173 8.74 22.03 -9.82
CA SER A 173 10.04 22.02 -10.50
C SER A 173 11.07 22.89 -9.74
N GLY A 174 12.15 22.26 -9.28
CA GLY A 174 13.23 22.94 -8.57
C GLY A 174 13.03 23.08 -7.05
N GLU A 175 11.90 22.61 -6.52
CA GLU A 175 11.59 22.65 -5.09
C GLU A 175 11.62 21.26 -4.43
N LYS A 176 11.68 21.25 -3.09
CA LYS A 176 11.50 20.01 -2.34
C LYS A 176 10.03 19.60 -2.42
N PRO A 177 9.73 18.31 -2.58
CA PRO A 177 8.35 17.83 -2.62
C PRO A 177 7.59 18.21 -1.36
N HIS A 178 6.39 18.74 -1.51
CA HIS A 178 5.49 19.00 -0.40
C HIS A 178 4.66 17.75 -0.12
N ILE A 179 4.87 17.15 1.06
CA ILE A 179 4.19 15.93 1.50
C ILE A 179 3.27 16.29 2.67
N GLN A 180 1.98 15.93 2.56
CA GLN A 180 1.00 16.17 3.59
C GLN A 180 0.21 14.89 3.87
N GLN A 181 0.01 14.58 5.15
CA GLN A 181 -0.90 13.50 5.53
C GLN A 181 -2.35 13.91 5.27
N VAL A 182 -3.11 13.02 4.64
CA VAL A 182 -4.51 13.22 4.29
C VAL A 182 -5.33 12.01 4.72
N SER A 183 -6.66 12.15 4.77
CA SER A 183 -7.54 11.01 5.00
C SER A 183 -7.45 10.02 3.85
N CYS A 184 -7.37 8.73 4.19
CA CYS A 184 -7.63 7.64 3.25
C CYS A 184 -9.12 7.67 2.83
N LYS A 185 -9.41 7.18 1.63
CA LYS A 185 -10.74 7.28 1.01
C LYS A 185 -11.46 5.95 1.03
#